data_AF-A0A8G0AY25-F1
#
_entry.id   AF-A0A8G0AY25-F1
#
_cell.length_a   1.000
_cell.length_b   1.000
_cell.length_c   1.000
_cell.angle_alpha   90.00
_cell.angle_beta   90.00
_cell.angle_gamma   90.00
#
_symmetry.space_group_name_H-M   'P 1'
#
loop_
_entity.id
_entity.type
_entity.pdbx_description
1 polymer ?
#
loop_
_entity_poly.entity_id
_entity_poly.type
_entity_poly.pdbx_seq_one_letter_code
_entity_poly.pdbx_strand_id
1 'polypeptide(L)'
;MNKTILFCTIIALTGCKSLDYVKSGKPVMEGNSLKNIDELSGCISRQWAGNGTPITSIPIENGVSLLVPQAMGGYDVVLDIKKAGNGSSFTLYERVPALTPKIFADSVNACK
;
A
#
# COMPACT_ATOMS: atom_id res chain seq x y z
N MET A 1 28.81 -9.94 39.16
CA MET A 1 29.84 -9.08 38.52
C MET A 1 29.63 -9.11 37.02
N ASN A 2 29.21 -7.98 36.43
CA ASN A 2 29.51 -7.47 35.08
C ASN A 2 29.22 -8.35 33.84
N LYS A 3 28.77 -7.86 32.68
CA LYS A 3 28.43 -6.53 32.15
C LYS A 3 27.74 -6.79 30.80
N THR A 4 26.59 -6.17 30.59
CA THR A 4 26.06 -5.60 29.33
C THR A 4 26.57 -6.12 27.99
N ILE A 5 25.69 -6.74 27.18
CA ILE A 5 25.55 -6.41 25.74
C ILE A 5 24.04 -6.36 25.41
N LEU A 6 23.49 -5.19 25.67
CA LEU A 6 22.29 -4.65 25.05
C LEU A 6 22.72 -4.10 23.69
N PHE A 7 22.25 -4.60 22.55
CA PHE A 7 22.20 -3.79 21.31
C PHE A 7 21.33 -4.44 20.23
N CYS A 8 20.57 -3.59 19.53
CA CYS A 8 19.72 -3.84 18.34
C CYS A 8 18.24 -4.19 18.53
N THR A 9 17.46 -3.34 19.22
CA THR A 9 15.99 -3.31 19.09
C THR A 9 15.45 -1.92 18.78
N ILE A 10 16.08 -1.16 17.87
CA ILE A 10 15.57 0.19 17.52
C ILE A 10 15.75 0.53 16.05
N ILE A 11 15.17 -0.23 15.11
CA ILE A 11 14.84 0.31 13.77
C ILE A 11 13.58 -0.40 13.23
N ALA A 12 12.39 -0.08 13.74
CA ALA A 12 11.14 -0.56 13.13
C ALA A 12 9.93 0.38 13.28
N LEU A 13 10.06 1.52 13.96
CA LEU A 13 8.90 2.38 14.27
C LEU A 13 8.61 3.48 13.24
N THR A 14 9.50 3.72 12.28
CA THR A 14 9.30 4.79 11.27
C THR A 14 8.32 4.37 10.18
N GLY A 15 8.29 3.09 9.79
CA GLY A 15 7.42 2.60 8.71
C GLY A 15 5.93 2.58 9.04
N CYS A 16 5.56 2.22 10.27
CA CYS A 16 4.14 2.21 10.68
C CYS A 16 3.55 3.62 10.73
N LYS A 17 4.26 4.58 11.34
CA LYS A 17 3.77 5.97 11.41
C LYS A 17 3.60 6.63 10.04
N SER A 18 4.49 6.33 9.08
CA SER A 18 4.34 6.85 7.72
C SER A 18 3.15 6.24 6.99
N LEU A 19 2.85 4.96 7.22
CA LEU A 19 1.68 4.30 6.65
C LEU A 19 0.40 4.91 7.20
N ASP A 20 0.33 5.09 8.52
CA ASP A 20 -0.80 5.73 9.21
C ASP A 20 -1.01 7.16 8.71
N TYR A 21 0.07 7.92 8.47
CA TYR A 21 -0.01 9.27 7.92
C TYR A 21 -0.70 9.29 6.55
N VAL A 22 -0.29 8.43 5.61
CA VAL A 22 -0.91 8.36 4.28
C VAL A 22 -2.37 7.94 4.38
N LYS A 23 -2.68 6.95 5.22
CA LYS A 23 -4.06 6.46 5.42
C LYS A 23 -4.97 7.44 6.17
N SER A 24 -4.41 8.41 6.89
CA SER A 24 -5.19 9.48 7.54
C SER A 24 -5.73 10.53 6.55
N GLY A 25 -5.18 10.57 5.33
CA GLY A 25 -5.66 11.42 4.25
C GLY A 25 -7.00 10.94 3.68
N LYS A 26 -7.67 11.83 2.92
CA LYS A 26 -8.87 11.45 2.16
C LYS A 26 -8.48 10.41 1.09
N PRO A 27 -9.22 9.30 0.95
CA PRO A 27 -8.99 8.36 -0.15
C PRO A 27 -9.07 9.06 -1.51
N VAL A 28 -8.16 8.67 -2.41
CA VAL A 28 -8.19 9.04 -3.83
C VAL A 28 -9.41 8.41 -4.48
N MET A 29 -9.63 7.13 -4.17
CA MET A 29 -10.80 6.38 -4.59
C MET A 29 -11.01 5.17 -3.68
N GLU A 30 -12.26 4.73 -3.61
CA GLU A 30 -12.68 3.53 -2.90
C GLU A 30 -13.78 2.83 -3.69
N GLY A 31 -13.92 1.52 -3.50
CA GLY A 31 -14.94 0.76 -4.21
C GLY A 31 -14.83 -0.74 -3.98
N ASN A 32 -15.58 -1.48 -4.80
CA ASN A 32 -15.60 -2.93 -4.80
C ASN A 32 -15.22 -3.48 -6.18
N SER A 33 -14.71 -4.70 -6.20
CA SER A 33 -14.43 -5.50 -7.38
C SER A 33 -15.06 -6.88 -7.22
N LEU A 34 -15.49 -7.47 -8.35
CA LEU A 34 -15.90 -8.87 -8.39
C LEU A 34 -14.71 -9.84 -8.28
N LYS A 35 -13.49 -9.36 -8.48
CA LYS A 35 -12.26 -10.13 -8.36
C LYS A 35 -11.92 -10.39 -6.91
N ASN A 36 -11.35 -11.55 -6.63
CA ASN A 36 -10.78 -11.83 -5.32
C ASN A 36 -9.50 -11.01 -5.09
N ILE A 37 -8.97 -11.07 -3.86
CA ILE A 37 -7.80 -10.27 -3.45
C ILE A 37 -6.59 -10.53 -4.36
N ASP A 38 -6.27 -11.80 -4.65
CA ASP A 38 -5.09 -12.19 -5.42
C ASP A 38 -5.19 -11.76 -6.88
N GLU A 39 -6.38 -11.89 -7.47
CA GLU A 39 -6.66 -11.46 -8.84
C GLU A 39 -6.52 -9.94 -9.01
N LEU A 40 -7.16 -9.18 -8.11
CA LEU A 40 -7.13 -7.71 -8.15
C LEU A 40 -5.73 -7.17 -7.85
N SER A 41 -5.13 -7.61 -6.73
CA SER A 41 -3.80 -7.16 -6.32
C SER A 41 -2.73 -7.55 -7.34
N GLY A 42 -2.82 -8.75 -7.93
CA GLY A 42 -1.90 -9.21 -8.97
C GLY A 42 -1.99 -8.39 -10.26
N CYS A 43 -3.21 -8.02 -10.70
CA CYS A 43 -3.41 -7.16 -11.87
C CYS A 43 -2.77 -5.78 -11.66
N ILE A 44 -3.07 -5.15 -10.52
CA ILE A 44 -2.60 -3.80 -10.20
C ILE A 44 -1.08 -3.78 -9.99
N SER A 45 -0.55 -4.74 -9.24
CA SER A 45 0.90 -4.88 -9.01
C SER A 45 1.68 -4.99 -10.31
N ARG A 46 1.17 -5.76 -11.30
CA ARG A 46 1.82 -5.88 -12.61
C ARG A 46 1.81 -4.56 -13.38
N GLN A 47 0.72 -3.81 -13.36
CA GLN A 47 0.67 -2.52 -14.05
C GLN A 47 1.60 -1.49 -13.42
N TRP A 48 1.60 -1.38 -12.09
CA TRP A 48 2.49 -0.46 -11.39
C TRP A 48 3.98 -0.83 -11.61
N ALA A 49 4.33 -2.12 -11.50
CA ALA A 49 5.70 -2.59 -11.68
C ALA A 49 6.15 -2.45 -13.15
N GLY A 50 5.25 -2.70 -14.11
CA GLY A 50 5.50 -2.50 -15.53
C GLY A 50 5.79 -1.05 -15.91
N ASN A 51 5.35 -0.08 -15.10
CA ASN A 51 5.68 1.34 -15.24
C ASN A 51 6.96 1.74 -14.47
N GLY A 52 7.76 0.77 -14.00
CA GLY A 52 9.01 1.02 -13.29
C GLY A 52 8.83 1.48 -11.84
N THR A 53 7.62 1.41 -11.29
CA THR A 53 7.37 1.79 -9.90
C THR A 53 7.83 0.68 -8.95
N PRO A 54 8.66 0.96 -7.94
CA PRO A 54 8.95 0.00 -6.89
C PRO A 54 7.69 -0.26 -6.06
N ILE A 55 7.38 -1.53 -5.80
CA ILE A 55 6.21 -1.92 -5.02
C ILE A 55 6.63 -2.87 -3.91
N THR A 56 6.09 -2.63 -2.73
CA THR A 56 6.11 -3.58 -1.62
C THR A 56 4.68 -4.07 -1.37
N SER A 57 4.50 -5.37 -1.21
CA SER A 57 3.23 -5.96 -0.79
C SER A 57 3.35 -6.44 0.64
N ILE A 58 2.42 -6.05 1.50
CA ILE A 58 2.35 -6.52 2.89
C ILE A 58 0.97 -7.11 3.19
N PRO A 59 0.90 -8.22 3.95
CA PRO A 59 -0.38 -8.72 4.44
C PRO A 59 -0.98 -7.74 5.44
N ILE A 60 -2.30 -7.57 5.38
CA ILE A 60 -3.08 -6.83 6.37
C ILE A 60 -4.26 -7.70 6.82
N GLU A 61 -5.00 -7.24 7.83
CA GLU A 61 -6.21 -7.95 8.27
C GLU A 61 -7.19 -8.11 7.10
N ASN A 62 -7.53 -9.38 6.80
CA ASN A 62 -8.44 -9.78 5.73
C ASN A 62 -8.07 -9.26 4.34
N GLY A 63 -6.77 -9.04 4.05
CA GLY A 63 -6.37 -8.42 2.80
C GLY A 63 -4.88 -8.28 2.58
N VAL A 64 -4.54 -7.46 1.60
CA VAL A 64 -3.17 -7.07 1.24
C VAL A 64 -3.10 -5.57 1.06
N SER A 65 -1.95 -4.97 1.35
CA SER A 65 -1.64 -3.58 1.05
C SER A 65 -0.50 -3.50 0.05
N LEU A 66 -0.73 -2.84 -1.08
CA LEU A 66 0.31 -2.52 -2.06
C LEU A 66 0.84 -1.12 -1.77
N LEU A 67 2.14 -1.01 -1.60
CA LEU A 67 2.82 0.19 -1.10
C LEU A 67 3.84 0.67 -2.13
N VAL A 68 3.87 1.97 -2.38
CA VAL A 68 4.91 2.62 -3.18
C VAL A 68 5.84 3.37 -2.22
N PRO A 69 7.03 2.83 -1.91
CA PRO A 69 7.95 3.42 -0.95
C PRO A 69 8.64 4.67 -1.51
N GLN A 70 9.01 5.57 -0.61
CA GLN A 70 9.84 6.74 -0.93
C GLN A 70 11.32 6.45 -0.72
N ALA A 71 12.18 7.13 -1.48
CA ALA A 71 13.64 7.01 -1.34
C ALA A 71 14.15 7.42 0.06
N MET A 72 13.51 8.40 0.70
CA MET A 72 13.89 8.90 2.04
C MET A 72 13.06 8.28 3.18
N GLY A 73 12.33 7.20 2.90
CA GLY A 73 11.44 6.53 3.86
C GLY A 73 10.00 7.05 3.81
N GLY A 74 9.06 6.19 4.19
CA GLY A 74 7.62 6.43 4.04
C GLY A 74 7.05 5.90 2.73
N TYR A 75 5.81 6.29 2.43
CA TYR A 75 5.06 5.82 1.26
C TYR A 75 4.42 7.00 0.53
N ASP A 76 4.45 6.98 -0.80
CA ASP A 76 3.71 7.95 -1.63
C ASP A 76 2.29 7.48 -1.93
N VAL A 77 2.12 6.17 -2.12
CA VAL A 77 0.84 5.55 -2.46
C VAL A 77 0.64 4.28 -1.64
N VAL A 78 -0.59 4.08 -1.20
CA VAL A 78 -1.02 2.91 -0.45
C VAL A 78 -2.35 2.44 -1.01
N LEU A 79 -2.43 1.19 -1.44
CA LEU A 79 -3.68 0.56 -1.85
C LEU A 79 -3.98 -0.62 -0.95
N ASP A 80 -5.02 -0.49 -0.13
CA ASP A 80 -5.55 -1.60 0.63
C ASP A 80 -6.57 -2.35 -0.23
N ILE A 81 -6.46 -3.67 -0.28
CA ILE A 81 -7.43 -4.57 -0.91
C ILE A 81 -7.85 -5.60 0.14
N LYS A 82 -9.13 -5.62 0.47
CA LYS A 82 -9.69 -6.48 1.52
C LYS A 82 -10.78 -7.38 0.96
N LYS A 83 -11.03 -8.52 1.62
CA LYS A 83 -12.12 -9.41 1.24
C LYS A 83 -13.47 -8.72 1.47
N ALA A 84 -14.35 -8.78 0.49
CA ALA A 84 -15.71 -8.26 0.59
C ALA A 84 -16.68 -9.20 -0.15
N GLY A 85 -17.51 -9.94 0.59
CA GLY A 85 -18.41 -10.95 0.03
C GLY A 85 -17.67 -11.94 -0.88
N ASN A 86 -18.16 -12.08 -2.12
CA ASN A 86 -17.57 -12.96 -3.14
C ASN A 86 -16.35 -12.36 -3.87
N GLY A 87 -16.09 -11.06 -3.68
CA GLY A 87 -14.98 -10.35 -4.32
C GLY A 87 -14.09 -9.63 -3.30
N SER A 88 -13.71 -8.40 -3.62
CA SER A 88 -12.85 -7.56 -2.79
C SER A 88 -13.33 -6.11 -2.76
N SER A 89 -13.01 -5.42 -1.67
CA SER A 89 -13.08 -3.96 -1.58
C SER A 89 -11.68 -3.40 -1.68
N PHE A 90 -11.57 -2.16 -2.15
CA PHE A 90 -10.29 -1.47 -2.25
C PHE A 90 -10.39 -0.02 -1.79
N THR A 91 -9.28 0.49 -1.28
CA THR A 91 -9.13 1.91 -0.94
C THR A 91 -7.74 2.38 -1.31
N LEU A 92 -7.66 3.37 -2.20
CA LEU A 92 -6.43 3.99 -2.66
C LEU A 92 -6.20 5.28 -1.89
N TYR A 93 -5.02 5.39 -1.28
CA TYR A 93 -4.55 6.56 -0.58
C TYR A 93 -3.30 7.11 -1.24
N GLU A 94 -3.11 8.41 -1.09
CA GLU A 94 -1.93 9.10 -1.56
C GLU A 94 -1.45 10.12 -0.53
N ARG A 95 -0.15 10.36 -0.50
CA ARG A 95 0.44 11.32 0.44
C ARG A 95 0.21 12.76 0.01
N VAL A 96 0.36 13.07 -1.29
CA VAL A 96 0.29 14.43 -1.82
C VAL A 96 -0.46 14.45 -3.17
N PRO A 97 -1.77 14.80 -3.17
CA PRO A 97 -2.61 14.74 -4.37
C PRO A 97 -2.10 15.46 -5.61
N ALA A 98 -1.37 16.57 -5.43
CA ALA A 98 -0.82 17.32 -6.55
C ALA A 98 0.42 16.68 -7.20
N LEU A 99 1.05 15.71 -6.53
CA LEU A 99 2.31 15.09 -6.97
C LEU A 99 2.17 13.61 -7.35
N THR A 100 1.05 12.97 -7.01
CA THR A 100 0.80 11.58 -7.34
C THR A 100 0.43 11.40 -8.81
N PRO A 101 1.17 10.60 -9.59
CA PRO A 101 0.81 10.25 -10.95
C PRO A 101 -0.56 9.54 -11.05
N LYS A 102 -1.36 9.91 -12.04
CA LYS A 102 -2.70 9.31 -12.27
C LYS A 102 -2.69 7.82 -12.55
N ILE A 103 -1.55 7.27 -13.01
CA ILE A 103 -1.37 5.85 -13.31
C ILE A 103 -1.83 4.95 -12.16
N PHE A 104 -1.69 5.38 -10.91
CA PHE A 104 -2.10 4.58 -9.76
C PHE A 104 -3.62 4.36 -9.73
N ALA A 105 -4.41 5.43 -9.90
CA ALA A 105 -5.86 5.35 -9.97
C ALA A 105 -6.34 4.71 -11.29
N ASP A 106 -5.67 5.01 -12.41
CA ASP A 106 -6.00 4.45 -13.72
C ASP A 106 -5.81 2.92 -13.74
N SER A 107 -4.75 2.41 -13.11
CA SER A 107 -4.52 0.97 -12.95
C SER A 107 -5.59 0.29 -12.09
N VAL A 108 -6.05 0.94 -11.01
CA VAL A 108 -7.16 0.42 -10.19
C VAL A 108 -8.44 0.35 -11.05
N ASN A 109 -8.73 1.38 -11.83
CA ASN A 109 -9.90 1.39 -12.72
C ASN A 109 -9.83 0.34 -13.83
N ALA A 110 -8.65 0.06 -14.37
CA ALA A 110 -8.45 -0.94 -15.41
C ALA A 110 -8.56 -2.39 -14.88
N CYS A 111 -8.27 -2.60 -13.59
CA CYS A 111 -8.21 -3.93 -13.00
C CYS A 111 -9.45 -4.33 -12.19
N LYS A 112 -10.26 -3.37 -11.71
CA LYS A 112 -11.41 -3.64 -10.84
C LYS A 112 -12.57 -4.36 -11.52
#